data_AF-A0A914K7A7-F1
#
_entry.id   AF-A0A914K7A7-F1
#
_cell.length_a   1.000
_cell.length_b   1.000
_cell.length_c   1.000
_cell.angle_alpha   90.00
_cell.angle_beta   90.00
_cell.angle_gamma   90.00
#
_symmetry.space_group_name_H-M   'P 1'
#
loop_
_entity.id
_entity.type
_entity.pdbx_description
1 polymer ?
#
loop_
_entity_poly.entity_id
_entity_poly.type
_entity_poly.pdbx_seq_one_letter_code
_entity_poly.pdbx_strand_id
1 'polypeptide(L)'
;MDSLQHPKKRKIPNHGNYNPDNGSLTSHHENTWKRIALIFLPQFLVCVGFILYVFLGAFAFCLIDENIAKENYTEVVLFSFTTLATIGYGNISPKTTYSRLFCLVFTTLGVPLCVVVIGNMSKHLTKAFWMIQICFGI
;
A
#
# COMPACT_ATOMS: atom_id res chain seq x y z
N MET A 1 -62.35 11.11 13.59
CA MET A 1 -62.23 10.30 12.35
C MET A 1 -60.77 9.89 12.27
N ASP A 2 -60.38 8.92 13.10
CA ASP A 2 -59.01 8.39 13.14
C ASP A 2 -59.09 6.88 12.93
N SER A 3 -58.96 6.47 11.67
CA SER A 3 -58.87 5.07 11.28
C SER A 3 -57.43 4.59 11.48
N LEU A 4 -57.18 4.00 12.66
CA LEU A 4 -55.97 3.27 13.03
C LEU A 4 -55.67 2.14 12.03
N GLN A 5 -54.68 2.33 11.16
CA GLN A 5 -54.09 1.24 10.39
C GLN A 5 -53.18 0.40 11.29
N HIS A 6 -53.68 -0.76 11.71
CA HIS A 6 -52.88 -1.81 12.35
C HIS A 6 -51.81 -2.35 11.37
N PRO A 7 -50.52 -2.46 11.78
CA PRO A 7 -49.48 -3.04 10.93
C PRO A 7 -49.70 -4.55 10.74
N LYS A 8 -49.70 -4.96 9.47
CA LYS A 8 -49.84 -6.34 8.97
C LYS A 8 -48.65 -7.21 9.44
N LYS A 9 -48.91 -8.21 10.29
CA LYS A 9 -47.88 -9.18 10.73
C LYS A 9 -47.37 -10.00 9.54
N ARG A 10 -46.07 -9.93 9.27
CA ARG A 10 -45.36 -10.77 8.27
C ARG A 10 -45.34 -12.22 8.79
N LYS A 11 -45.86 -13.17 7.99
CA LYS A 11 -45.67 -14.61 8.22
C LYS A 11 -44.19 -14.95 8.00
N ILE A 12 -43.56 -15.51 9.01
CA ILE A 12 -42.21 -16.07 8.94
C ILE A 12 -42.34 -17.44 8.27
N PRO A 13 -41.67 -17.71 7.13
CA PRO A 13 -41.69 -19.02 6.52
C PRO A 13 -40.98 -20.05 7.42
N ASN A 14 -41.55 -21.24 7.46
CA ASN A 14 -41.13 -22.37 8.28
C ASN A 14 -39.71 -22.79 7.88
N HIS A 15 -38.77 -22.74 8.81
CA HIS A 15 -37.37 -23.10 8.58
C HIS A 15 -37.29 -24.62 8.44
N GLY A 16 -37.35 -25.10 7.19
CA GLY A 16 -37.02 -26.47 6.85
C GLY A 16 -35.62 -26.81 7.38
N ASN A 17 -35.47 -28.05 7.82
CA ASN A 17 -34.26 -28.62 8.36
C ASN A 17 -33.14 -28.63 7.29
N TYR A 18 -32.38 -27.54 7.24
CA TYR A 18 -31.16 -27.40 6.44
C TYR A 18 -29.98 -27.70 7.36
N ASN A 19 -29.22 -28.75 7.03
CA ASN A 19 -28.01 -29.17 7.75
C ASN A 19 -26.76 -28.85 6.89
N PRO A 20 -26.15 -27.65 7.02
CA PRO A 20 -25.01 -27.19 6.21
C PRO A 20 -23.63 -27.77 6.55
N ASP A 21 -23.54 -28.65 7.52
CA ASP A 21 -22.37 -28.82 8.40
C ASP A 21 -21.26 -29.76 7.88
N ASN A 22 -21.34 -30.30 6.67
CA ASN A 22 -20.30 -31.21 6.14
C ASN A 22 -19.57 -30.74 4.85
N GLY A 23 -19.88 -29.56 4.29
CA GLY A 23 -19.20 -29.05 3.09
C GLY A 23 -19.04 -27.54 2.94
N SER A 24 -19.62 -26.73 3.85
CA SER A 24 -19.63 -25.27 3.75
C SER A 24 -18.60 -24.56 4.67
N LEU A 25 -18.12 -25.23 5.72
CA LEU A 25 -17.20 -24.65 6.70
C LEU A 25 -15.76 -24.51 6.15
N THR A 26 -15.33 -25.41 5.27
CA THR A 26 -13.97 -25.38 4.67
C THR A 26 -13.87 -24.43 3.48
N SER A 27 -14.96 -24.25 2.71
CA SER A 27 -14.99 -23.40 1.52
C SER A 27 -15.03 -21.90 1.84
N HIS A 28 -15.63 -21.49 2.97
CA HIS A 28 -15.61 -20.09 3.40
C HIS A 28 -14.23 -19.67 3.95
N HIS A 29 -13.52 -20.58 4.62
CA HIS A 29 -12.16 -20.34 5.11
C HIS A 29 -11.14 -20.30 3.96
N GLU A 30 -11.22 -21.25 3.03
CA GLU A 30 -10.31 -21.30 1.87
C GLU A 30 -10.43 -20.05 0.97
N ASN A 31 -11.65 -19.59 0.70
CA ASN A 31 -11.88 -18.41 -0.13
C ASN A 31 -11.57 -17.10 0.61
N THR A 32 -11.70 -17.06 1.94
CA THR A 32 -11.38 -15.86 2.72
C THR A 32 -9.86 -15.69 2.89
N TRP A 33 -9.11 -16.75 3.18
CA TRP A 33 -7.64 -16.70 3.22
C TRP A 33 -7.03 -16.41 1.85
N LYS A 34 -7.59 -16.98 0.77
CA LYS A 34 -7.20 -16.62 -0.59
C LYS A 34 -7.50 -15.15 -0.89
N ARG A 35 -8.64 -14.61 -0.47
CA ARG A 35 -8.99 -13.18 -0.67
C ARG A 35 -8.14 -12.23 0.17
N ILE A 36 -7.85 -12.58 1.41
CA ILE A 36 -6.94 -11.82 2.28
C ILE A 36 -5.53 -11.86 1.70
N ALA A 37 -5.02 -13.05 1.35
CA ALA A 37 -3.75 -13.19 0.66
C ALA A 37 -3.75 -12.38 -0.64
N LEU A 38 -4.77 -12.45 -1.48
CA LEU A 38 -4.86 -11.71 -2.74
C LEU A 38 -5.02 -10.18 -2.58
N ILE A 39 -5.34 -9.69 -1.38
CA ILE A 39 -5.40 -8.26 -1.04
C ILE A 39 -4.09 -7.78 -0.40
N PHE A 40 -3.45 -8.60 0.43
CA PHE A 40 -2.16 -8.31 1.04
C PHE A 40 -0.99 -8.53 0.07
N LEU A 41 -1.05 -9.55 -0.77
CA LEU A 41 -0.05 -9.92 -1.77
C LEU A 41 0.27 -8.78 -2.75
N PRO A 42 -0.69 -8.08 -3.38
CA PRO A 42 -0.36 -6.96 -4.25
C PRO A 42 0.29 -5.82 -3.47
N GLN A 43 -0.09 -5.61 -2.21
CA GLN A 43 0.51 -4.58 -1.37
C GLN A 43 1.95 -4.90 -1.00
N PHE A 44 2.23 -6.14 -0.58
CA PHE A 44 3.59 -6.59 -0.30
C PHE A 44 4.45 -6.56 -1.57
N LEU A 45 3.91 -6.96 -2.72
CA LEU A 45 4.62 -6.94 -3.99
C LEU A 45 4.96 -5.52 -4.43
N VAL A 46 4.03 -4.57 -4.30
CA VAL A 46 4.28 -3.16 -4.62
C VAL A 46 5.32 -2.55 -3.67
N CYS A 47 5.26 -2.85 -2.37
CA CYS A 47 6.28 -2.40 -1.41
C CYS A 47 7.67 -2.98 -1.73
N VAL A 48 7.76 -4.29 -2.00
CA VAL A 48 9.02 -4.94 -2.38
C VAL A 48 9.53 -4.39 -3.70
N GLY A 49 8.65 -4.21 -4.70
CA GLY A 49 9.00 -3.61 -5.98
C GLY A 49 9.51 -2.17 -5.83
N PHE A 50 8.90 -1.36 -4.97
CA PHE A 50 9.36 -0.01 -4.68
C PHE A 50 10.72 0.00 -3.99
N ILE A 51 10.93 -0.88 -3.01
CA ILE A 51 12.25 -1.03 -2.36
C ILE A 51 13.30 -1.43 -3.40
N LEU A 52 13.05 -2.49 -4.17
CA LEU A 52 13.96 -2.93 -5.23
C LEU A 52 14.24 -1.83 -6.25
N TYR A 53 13.23 -1.04 -6.61
CA TYR A 53 13.37 0.11 -7.50
C TYR A 53 14.31 1.18 -6.94
N VAL A 54 14.18 1.51 -5.65
CA VAL A 54 15.08 2.46 -4.97
C VAL A 54 16.51 1.93 -4.91
N PHE A 55 16.70 0.67 -4.55
CA PHE A 55 18.04 0.04 -4.51
C PHE A 55 18.67 -0.02 -5.90
N LEU A 56 17.91 -0.38 -6.93
CA LEU A 56 18.37 -0.39 -8.32
C LEU A 56 18.73 1.02 -8.80
N GLY A 57 17.90 2.02 -8.45
CA GLY A 57 18.18 3.43 -8.73
C GLY A 57 19.49 3.89 -8.09
N ALA A 58 19.66 3.62 -6.79
CA ALA A 58 20.88 3.96 -6.06
C ALA A 58 22.12 3.28 -6.67
N PHE A 59 22.01 2.01 -7.01
CA PHE A 59 23.08 1.27 -7.69
C PHE A 59 23.41 1.90 -9.05
N ALA A 60 22.41 2.24 -9.86
CA ALA A 60 22.61 2.92 -11.15
C ALA A 60 23.24 4.31 -10.98
N PHE A 61 22.83 5.09 -9.98
CA PHE A 61 23.45 6.38 -9.67
C PHE A 61 24.92 6.25 -9.29
N CYS A 62 25.29 5.24 -8.50
CA CYS A 62 26.69 4.94 -8.19
C CYS A 62 27.48 4.52 -9.43
N LEU A 63 26.87 3.82 -10.39
CA LEU A 63 27.56 3.42 -11.62
C LEU A 63 27.73 4.57 -12.63
N ILE A 64 26.79 5.52 -12.67
CA ILE A 64 26.80 6.61 -13.66
C ILE A 64 27.62 7.81 -13.17
N ASP A 65 27.57 8.12 -11.87
CA ASP A 65 28.22 9.31 -11.32
C ASP A 65 29.24 8.93 -10.24
N GLU A 66 30.53 8.96 -10.61
CA GLU A 66 31.64 8.70 -9.68
C GLU A 66 31.65 9.68 -8.48
N ASN A 67 31.05 10.86 -8.61
CA ASN A 67 30.96 11.79 -7.48
C ASN A 67 29.97 11.31 -6.43
N ILE A 68 28.86 10.70 -6.86
CA ILE A 68 27.88 10.10 -5.97
C ILE A 68 28.43 8.78 -5.41
N ALA A 69 29.24 8.04 -6.18
CA ALA A 69 29.89 6.81 -5.74
C ALA A 69 30.93 7.02 -4.62
N LYS A 70 31.45 8.25 -4.45
CA LYS A 70 32.34 8.60 -3.33
C LYS A 70 31.59 8.73 -2.00
N GLU A 71 30.29 8.98 -2.04
CA GLU A 71 29.45 9.07 -0.84
C GLU A 71 29.08 7.67 -0.31
N ASN A 72 28.66 7.62 0.95
CA ASN A 72 28.20 6.36 1.54
C ASN A 72 26.98 5.83 0.81
N TYR A 73 26.91 4.52 0.57
CA TYR A 73 25.77 3.89 -0.13
C TYR A 73 24.42 4.22 0.52
N THR A 74 24.37 4.31 1.85
CA THR A 74 23.18 4.72 2.61
C THR A 74 22.69 6.12 2.22
N GLU A 75 23.62 7.06 2.04
CA GLU A 75 23.30 8.44 1.62
C GLU A 75 22.78 8.48 0.18
N VAL A 76 23.32 7.63 -0.71
CA VAL A 76 22.84 7.51 -2.11
C VAL A 76 21.45 6.88 -2.19
N VAL A 77 21.18 5.87 -1.35
CA VAL A 77 19.85 5.27 -1.21
C VAL A 77 18.86 6.29 -0.65
N LEU A 78 19.26 7.05 0.36
CA LEU A 78 18.45 8.12 0.94
C LEU A 78 18.19 9.24 -0.07
N PHE A 79 19.20 9.64 -0.86
CA PHE A 79 19.03 10.54 -1.99
C PHE A 79 18.00 9.99 -2.98
N SER A 80 18.15 8.75 -3.44
CA SER A 80 17.23 8.12 -4.39
C SER A 80 15.79 8.08 -3.86
N PHE A 81 15.60 7.68 -2.60
CA PHE A 81 14.29 7.65 -1.94
C PHE A 81 13.68 9.05 -1.79
N THR A 82 14.45 10.01 -1.30
CA THR A 82 13.98 11.40 -1.05
C THR A 82 13.69 12.15 -2.35
N THR A 83 14.40 11.84 -3.43
CA THR A 83 14.09 12.33 -4.77
C THR A 83 12.74 11.80 -5.27
N LEU A 84 12.43 10.51 -5.06
CA LEU A 84 11.11 9.95 -5.40
C LEU A 84 10.00 10.52 -4.52
N ALA A 85 10.29 10.73 -3.24
CA ALA A 85 9.38 11.38 -2.30
C ALA A 85 9.26 12.89 -2.55
N THR A 86 9.99 13.45 -3.53
CA THR A 86 10.04 14.89 -3.85
C THR A 86 10.46 15.79 -2.67
N ILE A 87 11.18 15.24 -1.69
CA ILE A 87 11.75 15.97 -0.56
C ILE A 87 13.01 16.72 -1.00
N GLY A 88 13.94 16.01 -1.65
CA GLY A 88 15.14 16.58 -2.28
C GLY A 88 16.00 17.45 -1.36
N TYR A 89 16.68 16.85 -0.37
CA TYR A 89 17.52 17.59 0.59
C TYR A 89 18.64 18.44 -0.04
N GLY A 90 19.07 18.12 -1.26
CA GLY A 90 20.08 18.88 -2.00
C GLY A 90 21.53 18.68 -1.53
N ASN A 91 21.77 17.92 -0.46
CA ASN A 91 23.12 17.58 0.02
C ASN A 91 23.92 16.79 -1.03
N ILE A 92 23.27 15.82 -1.66
CA ILE A 92 23.81 15.03 -2.77
C ILE A 92 23.00 15.37 -4.00
N SER A 93 23.68 15.63 -5.11
CA SER A 93 23.03 16.00 -6.37
C SER A 93 23.87 15.59 -7.59
N PRO A 94 23.23 15.11 -8.67
CA PRO A 94 23.90 14.70 -9.89
C PRO A 94 24.59 15.89 -10.58
N LYS A 95 25.91 15.80 -10.74
CA LYS A 95 26.71 16.86 -11.37
C LYS A 95 26.90 16.62 -12.86
N THR A 96 26.90 15.35 -13.29
CA THR A 96 27.08 15.00 -14.70
C THR A 96 25.77 15.14 -15.49
N THR A 97 25.88 15.43 -16.79
CA THR A 97 24.70 15.53 -17.67
C THR A 97 23.94 14.21 -17.76
N TYR A 98 24.67 13.08 -17.78
CA TYR A 98 24.08 11.74 -17.85
C TYR A 98 23.30 11.38 -16.59
N SER A 99 23.86 11.64 -15.40
CA SER A 99 23.17 11.33 -14.13
C SER A 99 21.93 12.20 -13.93
N ARG A 100 21.93 13.44 -14.42
CA ARG A 100 20.74 14.32 -14.42
C ARG A 100 19.62 13.81 -15.31
N LEU A 101 19.94 13.37 -16.54
CA LEU A 101 18.95 12.82 -17.45
C LEU A 101 18.37 11.51 -16.90
N PHE A 102 19.22 10.64 -16.36
CA PHE A 102 18.80 9.42 -15.68
C PHE A 102 17.89 9.72 -14.49
N CYS A 103 18.25 10.72 -13.66
CA CYS A 103 17.44 11.17 -12.53
C CYS A 103 16.03 11.57 -12.96
N LEU A 104 15.91 12.36 -14.03
CA LEU A 104 14.61 12.81 -14.54
C LEU A 104 13.70 11.63 -14.93
N VAL A 105 14.24 10.67 -15.67
CA VAL A 105 13.51 9.47 -16.12
C VAL A 105 13.14 8.59 -14.93
N PHE A 106 14.09 8.37 -14.02
CA PHE A 106 13.90 7.61 -12.80
C PHE A 106 12.79 8.21 -11.91
N THR A 107 12.79 9.52 -11.72
CA THR A 107 11.78 10.21 -10.90
C THR A 107 10.40 10.16 -11.57
N THR A 108 10.33 10.31 -12.89
CA THR A 108 9.05 10.28 -13.62
C THR A 108 8.32 8.95 -13.46
N LEU A 109 9.05 7.83 -13.44
CA LEU A 109 8.48 6.51 -13.19
C LEU A 109 8.27 6.21 -11.70
N GLY A 110 9.13 6.73 -10.83
CA GLY A 110 9.07 6.43 -9.39
C GLY A 110 8.05 7.25 -8.60
N VAL A 111 7.74 8.49 -9.01
CA VAL A 111 6.71 9.33 -8.37
C VAL A 111 5.33 8.67 -8.35
N PRO A 112 4.77 8.18 -9.46
CA PRO A 112 3.46 7.51 -9.41
C PRO A 112 3.49 6.24 -8.54
N LEU A 113 4.60 5.49 -8.53
CA LEU A 113 4.79 4.35 -7.64
C LEU A 113 4.77 4.77 -6.17
N CYS A 114 5.47 5.86 -5.82
CA CYS A 114 5.48 6.42 -4.47
C CYS A 114 4.07 6.81 -4.01
N VAL A 115 3.29 7.49 -4.88
CA VAL A 115 1.91 7.88 -4.59
C VAL A 115 1.01 6.67 -4.30
N VAL A 116 1.14 5.58 -5.08
CA VAL A 116 0.38 4.34 -4.84
C VAL A 116 0.74 3.70 -3.50
N VAL A 117 2.04 3.63 -3.17
CA VAL A 117 2.52 3.09 -1.89
C VAL A 117 1.95 3.91 -0.72
N ILE A 118 2.08 5.24 -0.77
CA ILE A 118 1.59 6.14 0.27
C ILE A 118 0.07 5.99 0.42
N GLY A 119 -0.69 6.05 -0.68
CA GLY A 119 -2.15 5.95 -0.64
C GLY A 119 -2.64 4.64 -0.03
N ASN A 120 -1.93 3.53 -0.23
CA ASN A 120 -2.28 2.26 0.39
C ASN A 120 -1.86 2.20 1.86
N MET A 121 -0.69 2.73 2.23
CA MET A 121 -0.28 2.86 3.64
C MET A 121 -1.26 3.72 4.45
N SER A 122 -1.75 4.82 3.88
CA SER A 122 -2.73 5.70 4.53
C SER A 122 -4.01 4.97 4.94
N LYS A 123 -4.51 4.03 4.12
CA LYS A 123 -5.72 3.24 4.43
C LYS A 123 -5.55 2.37 5.68
N HIS A 124 -4.35 1.82 5.88
CA HIS A 124 -4.04 1.03 7.07
C HIS A 124 -3.90 1.93 8.30
N LEU A 125 -3.26 3.10 8.13
CA LEU A 125 -3.11 4.08 9.19
C LEU A 125 -4.47 4.58 9.70
N THR A 126 -5.41 4.91 8.82
CA THR A 126 -6.75 5.36 9.23
C THR A 126 -7.50 4.29 10.04
N LYS A 127 -7.38 3.00 9.67
CA LYS A 127 -7.97 1.91 10.44
C LYS A 127 -7.33 1.76 11.82
N ALA A 128 -6.00 1.85 11.89
CA ALA A 128 -5.27 1.82 13.16
C ALA A 128 -5.65 3.01 14.06
N PHE A 129 -5.76 4.20 13.48
CA PHE A 129 -6.19 5.40 14.19
C PHE A 129 -7.61 5.26 14.75
N TRP A 130 -8.55 4.70 13.98
CA TRP A 130 -9.92 4.46 14.44
C TRP A 130 -9.97 3.44 15.59
N MET A 131 -9.17 2.37 15.52
CA MET A 131 -9.05 1.42 16.64
C MET A 131 -8.46 2.04 17.90
N ILE A 132 -7.44 2.90 17.75
CA ILE A 132 -6.80 3.59 18.88
C ILE A 132 -7.79 4.57 19.54
N GLN A 133 -8.55 5.33 18.75
CA GLN A 133 -9.57 6.25 19.26
C GLN A 133 -10.65 5.54 20.08
N ILE A 134 -11.13 4.38 19.61
CA ILE A 134 -12.12 3.56 20.34
C ILE A 134 -11.52 2.95 21.61
N CYS A 135 -10.25 2.52 21.57
CA CYS A 135 -9.55 2.02 22.76
C CYS A 135 -9.38 3.09 23.84
N PHE A 136 -9.28 4.37 23.48
CA PHE A 136 -9.17 5.49 24.44
C PHE A 136 -10.52 5.95 25.01
N GLY A 137 -11.64 5.35 24.59
CA GLY A 137 -12.94 5.58 25.21
C GLY A 137 -13.58 6.94 24.91
N ILE A 138 -13.44 7.43 23.67
CA ILE A 138 -14.26 8.53 23.11
C ILE A 138 -15.39 7.97 22.26
#